data_AF-A0A844E0R8-F1
#
_entry.id   AF-A0A844E0R8-F1
#
_cell.length_a   1.000
_cell.length_b   1.000
_cell.length_c   1.000
_cell.angle_alpha   90.00
_cell.angle_beta   90.00
_cell.angle_gamma   90.00
#
_symmetry.space_group_name_H-M   'P 1'
#
loop_
_entity.id
_entity.type
_entity.pdbx_description
1 polymer ?
#
loop_
_entity_poly.entity_id
_entity_poly.type
_entity_poly.pdbx_seq_one_letter_code
_entity_poly.pdbx_strand_id
1 'polypeptide(L)' 'MRDNNIKPAEAADILGVSPQFVRVAMQQGKLNIGIAIQLPGSSSWAYQISEKLLADYTGKDIKTEIAALRSKR' A
#
# COMPACT_ATOMS: atom_id res chain seq x y z
N MET A 1 -3.37 -1.90 17.27
CA MET A 1 -2.97 -1.05 16.13
C MET A 1 -4.09 -1.16 15.09
N ARG A 2 -4.15 -0.36 14.02
CA ARG A 2 -5.15 -0.62 12.96
C ARG A 2 -4.64 -1.78 12.10
N ASP A 3 -4.86 -3.00 12.55
CA ASP A 3 -4.22 -4.22 12.02
C ASP A 3 -4.65 -4.57 10.57
N ASN A 4 -5.71 -3.91 10.09
CA ASN A 4 -6.27 -4.07 8.74
C ASN A 4 -5.72 -3.08 7.69
N ASN A 5 -4.82 -2.15 8.03
CA ASN A 5 -4.27 -1.23 7.02
C ASN A 5 -2.95 -1.75 6.45
N ILE A 6 -2.89 -1.89 5.13
CA ILE A 6 -1.66 -2.27 4.42
C ILE A 6 -0.75 -1.05 4.36
N LYS A 7 0.50 -1.22 4.78
CA LYS A 7 1.51 -0.17 4.71
C LYS A 7 2.02 -0.02 3.27
N PRO A 8 2.44 1.18 2.84
CA PRO A 8 3.08 1.36 1.53
C PRO A 8 4.31 0.48 1.32
N ALA A 9 5.00 0.09 2.40
CA ALA A 9 6.12 -0.84 2.35
C ALA A 9 5.67 -2.27 2.00
N GLU A 10 4.62 -2.78 2.66
CA GLU A 10 4.07 -4.11 2.38
C GLU A 10 3.54 -4.19 0.94
N ALA A 11 2.85 -3.15 0.49
CA ALA A 11 2.39 -3.07 -0.89
C ALA A 11 3.54 -3.05 -1.90
N ALA A 12 4.65 -2.37 -1.57
CA ALA A 12 5.84 -2.31 -2.41
C ALA A 12 6.54 -3.67 -2.54
N ASP A 13 6.63 -4.43 -1.45
CA ASP A 13 7.18 -5.80 -1.46
C ASP A 13 6.35 -6.71 -2.37
N ILE A 14 5.02 -6.63 -2.31
CA ILE A 14 4.11 -7.43 -3.16
C ILE A 14 4.24 -7.06 -4.65
N LEU A 15 4.36 -5.76 -4.92
CA LEU A 15 4.52 -5.19 -6.25
C LEU A 15 5.93 -5.38 -6.82
N GLY A 16 6.92 -5.74 -5.99
CA GLY A 16 8.32 -5.85 -6.38
C GLY A 16 8.96 -4.50 -6.76
N VAL A 17 8.49 -3.41 -6.15
CA VAL A 17 8.94 -2.04 -6.42
C VAL A 17 9.43 -1.36 -5.14
N SER A 18 9.99 -0.15 -5.25
CA SER A 18 10.40 0.59 -4.05
C SER A 18 9.19 1.18 -3.29
N PRO A 19 9.24 1.29 -1.95
CA PRO A 19 8.19 1.96 -1.18
C PRO A 19 7.94 3.42 -1.60
N GLN A 20 8.99 4.09 -2.10
CA GLN A 20 8.89 5.46 -2.59
C GLN A 20 8.12 5.54 -3.91
N PHE A 21 8.29 4.55 -4.80
CA PHE A 21 7.51 4.44 -6.03
C PHE A 21 6.00 4.34 -5.72
N VAL A 22 5.61 3.45 -4.80
CA VAL A 22 4.20 3.29 -4.39
C VAL A 22 3.63 4.60 -3.86
N ARG A 23 4.38 5.29 -2.99
CA ARG A 23 3.95 6.58 -2.43
C ARG A 23 3.73 7.63 -3.52
N VAL A 24 4.71 7.85 -4.39
CA VAL A 24 4.63 8.86 -5.45
C VAL A 24 3.52 8.52 -6.46
N ALA A 25 3.39 7.25 -6.84
CA ALA A 25 2.37 6.83 -7.79
C ALA A 25 0.94 6.98 -7.22
N MET A 26 0.74 6.69 -5.93
CA MET A 26 -0.53 6.93 -5.24
C MET A 26 -0.82 8.43 -5.09
N GLN A 27 0.18 9.25 -4.73
CA GLN A 27 0.03 10.70 -4.62
C GLN A 27 -0.35 11.35 -5.96
N GLN A 28 0.18 10.83 -7.07
CA GLN A 28 -0.15 11.28 -8.42
C GLN A 28 -1.46 10.71 -8.96
N GLY A 29 -2.15 9.82 -8.23
CA GLY A 29 -3.36 9.14 -8.71
C GLY A 29 -3.14 8.16 -9.87
N LYS A 30 -1.88 7.75 -10.10
CA LYS A 30 -1.53 6.77 -11.16
C LYS A 30 -1.69 5.33 -10.68
N LEU A 31 -1.59 5.11 -9.38
CA LEU A 31 -1.71 3.79 -8.75
C LEU A 31 -2.96 3.74 -7.88
N ASN A 32 -4.04 3.18 -8.45
CA ASN A 32 -5.36 3.12 -7.82
C ASN A 32 -5.53 1.89 -6.92
N ILE A 33 -4.61 1.71 -5.97
CA ILE A 33 -4.66 0.61 -4.98
C ILE A 33 -5.30 1.04 -3.66
N GLY A 34 -5.74 2.29 -3.56
CA GLY A 34 -6.28 2.89 -2.36
C GLY A 34 -6.29 4.41 -2.43
N ILE A 35 -6.21 5.06 -1.27
CA ILE A 35 -6.28 6.51 -1.12
C ILE A 35 -4.97 7.00 -0.49
N ALA A 36 -4.40 8.05 -1.08
CA ALA A 36 -3.36 8.86 -0.46
C ALA A 36 -3.89 10.28 -0.26
N ILE A 37 -3.89 10.75 0.99
CA ILE A 37 -4.28 12.13 1.32
C ILE A 37 -3.12 12.85 1.99
N GLN A 38 -2.91 14.10 1.59
CA GLN A 38 -2.03 14.99 2.34
C GLN A 38 -2.78 15.51 3.57
N LEU A 39 -2.13 15.49 4.73
CA LEU A 39 -2.74 15.99 5.96
C LEU A 39 -2.85 17.53 5.91
N PRO A 40 -4.00 18.11 6.30
CA PRO A 40 -4.16 19.55 6.29
C PRO A 40 -3.15 20.21 7.23
N GLY A 41 -2.41 21.20 6.72
CA GLY A 41 -1.37 21.90 7.49
C GLY A 41 -0.05 21.12 7.65
N SER A 42 0.17 20.01 6.93
CA SER A 42 1.42 19.25 6.97
C SER A 42 1.88 18.78 5.58
N SER A 43 3.19 18.57 5.42
CA SER A 43 3.77 17.86 4.27
C SER A 43 3.68 16.33 4.39
N SER A 44 3.07 15.83 5.47
CA SER A 44 2.87 14.41 5.71
C SER A 44 1.66 13.86 4.95
N TRP A 45 1.79 12.60 4.53
CA TRP A 45 0.76 11.89 3.78
C TRP A 45 0.23 10.71 4.58
N ALA A 46 -1.09 10.57 4.63
CA ALA A 46 -1.77 9.39 5.12
C ALA A 46 -2.14 8.48 3.94
N TYR A 47 -1.91 7.18 4.13
CA TYR A 47 -2.18 6.16 3.12
C TYR A 47 -3.17 5.15 3.68
N GLN A 48 -4.20 4.85 2.89
CA GLN A 48 -5.12 3.78 3.14
C GLN A 48 -5.16 2.90 1.90
N ILE A 49 -4.53 1.73 1.97
CA ILE A 49 -4.43 0.80 0.85
C ILE A 49 -5.49 -0.28 1.06
N SER A 50 -6.22 -0.59 0.00
CA SER A 50 -7.28 -1.60 0.01
C SER A 50 -6.72 -2.94 -0.47
N GLU A 51 -6.91 -3.99 0.32
CA GLU A 51 -6.50 -5.36 -0.04
C GLU A 51 -7.11 -5.78 -1.37
N LYS A 52 -8.39 -5.47 -1.57
CA LYS A 52 -9.14 -5.81 -2.79
C LYS A 52 -8.55 -5.13 -4.02
N LEU A 53 -8.30 -3.82 -3.94
CA LEU A 53 -7.75 -3.06 -5.08
C LEU A 53 -6.32 -3.50 -5.42
N LEU A 54 -5.53 -3.82 -4.40
CA LEU A 54 -4.17 -4.33 -4.61
C LEU A 54 -4.18 -5.73 -5.24
N ALA A 55 -5.12 -6.59 -4.83
CA ALA A 55 -5.34 -7.90 -5.43
C ALA A 55 -5.75 -7.78 -6.89
N ASP A 56 -6.72 -6.91 -7.18
CA ASP A 56 -7.21 -6.65 -8.54
C ASP A 56 -6.10 -6.11 -9.45
N TYR A 57 -5.20 -5.26 -8.92
CA TYR A 57 -4.07 -4.70 -9.69
C TYR A 57 -2.96 -5.72 -9.98
N THR A 58 -2.69 -6.63 -9.05
CA THR A 58 -1.56 -7.57 -9.14
C THR A 58 -1.95 -8.97 -9.62
N GLY A 59 -3.22 -9.33 -9.52
CA GLY A 59 -3.71 -10.70 -9.72
C GLY A 59 -3.25 -11.69 -8.64
N LYS A 60 -2.70 -11.22 -7.52
CA LYS A 60 -2.15 -12.05 -6.43
C LYS A 60 -3.07 -12.12 -5.23
N ASP A 61 -2.93 -13.18 -4.43
CA ASP A 61 -3.58 -13.28 -3.13
C ASP A 61 -2.84 -12.42 -2.09
N ILE A 62 -3.34 -11.20 -1.89
CA ILE A 62 -2.73 -10.22 -0.99
C ILE A 62 -2.74 -10.69 0.47
N LYS A 63 -3.73 -11.47 0.89
CA LYS A 63 -3.82 -11.93 2.28
C LYS A 63 -2.70 -12.90 2.59
N THR A 64 -2.45 -13.86 1.70
CA THR A 64 -1.34 -14.81 1.83
C THR A 64 0.00 -14.09 1.81
N GLU A 65 0.21 -13.17 0.87
CA GLU A 65 1.47 -12.43 0.75
C GLU A 65 1.75 -11.56 1.99
N ILE A 66 0.76 -10.83 2.48
CA ILE A 66 0.90 -10.01 3.71
C ILE A 66 1.14 -10.90 4.93
N ALA A 67 0.43 -12.02 5.06
CA ALA A 67 0.66 -12.96 6.15
C ALA A 67 2.09 -13.50 6.14
N ALA A 68 2.61 -13.86 4.95
CA ALA A 68 3.99 -14.31 4.77
C ALA A 68 5.01 -13.20 5.12
N LEU A 69 4.77 -11.96 4.67
CA LEU A 69 5.64 -10.81 4.98
C LEU A 69 5.67 -10.49 6.48
N ARG A 70 4.50 -10.52 7.14
CA ARG A 70 4.39 -10.28 8.58
C ARG A 70 4.98 -11.41 9.42
N SER A 71 4.91 -12.65 8.95
CA SER A 71 5.52 -13.81 9.64
C SER A 71 7.04 -13.86 9.51
N LYS A 72 7.62 -13.23 8.49
CA LYS A 72 9.08 -13.17 8.28
C LYS A 72 9.79 -12.11 9.13
N ARG A 73 9.03 -11.28 9.84
CA ARG A 73 9.51 -10.07 10.52
C ARG A 73 9.39 -10.20 12.03
#